data_AF-A0A7S1FAU6-F1
#
_entry.id   AF-A0A7S1FAU6-F1
#
_cell.length_a   1.000
_cell.length_b   1.000
_cell.length_c   1.000
_cell.angle_alpha   90.00
_cell.angle_beta   90.00
_cell.angle_gamma   90.00
#
_symmetry.space_group_name_H-M   'P 1'
#
loop_
_entity.id
_entity.type
_entity.pdbx_description
1 polymer ?
#
loop_
_entity_poly.entity_id
_entity_poly.type
_entity_poly.pdbx_seq_one_letter_code
_entity_poly.pdbx_strand_id
1 'polypeptide(L)'
;IFRTLRVVRTVPLFVKLRTMINAVANSVFSLMWALSLVVFTMLMFSAVFLQGATVYITRNLQSTDPMVHENVAFLDEFFHSLPMGVLTMFMAITGGVNWWEAERVLLDIGLQYGVLFLFYIAVMFLALLNIVTGIFVNDAVEISQMDRDIVMRFEQDKKKQCVQCLRTLFHEIDFNGNGVVTFDEFKAHLVQNGPGIFSYLGLEVWDAFHVFEALDADGSRQLDVDEFVDGCMQLRGQAKTIDMVTLMRESKRMMNHMSRANRQTCTKIEGLNSLLKTIMRMDRTTSIRTEQSSAEHYSPMMEQADRDEPVPAAPVKEIDFEI
;
A
#
# COMPACT_ATOMS: atom_id res chain seq x y z
N ILE A 1 -46.29 12.34 -7.59
CA ILE A 1 -45.61 12.38 -6.26
C ILE A 1 -45.08 10.99 -5.85
N PHE A 2 -45.89 9.91 -5.82
CA PHE A 2 -45.37 8.59 -5.43
C PHE A 2 -44.43 7.91 -6.46
N ARG A 3 -44.56 8.20 -7.77
CA ARG A 3 -43.62 7.73 -8.81
C ARG A 3 -42.27 8.45 -8.78
N THR A 4 -42.25 9.73 -8.42
CA THR A 4 -41.01 10.53 -8.31
C THR A 4 -40.16 10.14 -7.10
N LEU A 5 -40.77 9.63 -6.01
CA LEU A 5 -40.04 9.13 -4.84
C LEU A 5 -39.30 7.80 -5.07
N ARG A 6 -39.74 6.97 -6.03
CA ARG A 6 -38.98 5.75 -6.40
C ARG A 6 -37.68 6.09 -7.12
N VAL A 7 -37.68 7.14 -7.94
CA VAL A 7 -36.49 7.63 -8.65
C VAL A 7 -35.45 8.17 -7.66
N VAL A 8 -35.88 8.81 -6.57
CA VAL A 8 -34.99 9.25 -5.48
C VAL A 8 -34.27 8.07 -4.79
N ARG A 9 -34.87 6.87 -4.77
CA ARG A 9 -34.25 5.66 -4.18
C ARG A 9 -33.22 4.99 -5.08
N THR A 10 -33.32 5.12 -6.40
CA THR A 10 -32.43 4.44 -7.36
C THR A 10 -31.30 5.31 -7.89
N VAL A 11 -31.34 6.62 -7.65
CA VAL A 11 -30.29 7.53 -8.11
C VAL A 11 -29.08 7.48 -7.16
N PRO A 12 -27.88 7.09 -7.63
CA PRO A 12 -26.69 6.90 -6.78
C PRO A 12 -26.22 8.19 -6.09
N LEU A 13 -26.63 9.37 -6.59
CA LEU A 13 -26.39 10.66 -5.94
C LEU A 13 -27.04 10.76 -4.55
N PHE A 14 -28.27 10.24 -4.39
CA PHE A 14 -29.01 10.29 -3.12
C PHE A 14 -28.48 9.27 -2.11
N VAL A 15 -27.88 8.17 -2.57
CA VAL A 15 -27.17 7.23 -1.70
C VAL A 15 -25.96 7.91 -1.08
N LYS A 16 -25.12 8.57 -1.90
CA LYS A 16 -23.96 9.34 -1.41
C LYS A 16 -24.37 10.46 -0.45
N LEU A 17 -25.42 11.21 -0.80
CA LEU A 17 -25.96 12.28 0.03
C LEU A 17 -26.47 11.75 1.39
N ARG A 18 -27.19 10.62 1.40
CA ARG A 18 -27.68 10.00 2.64
C ARG A 18 -26.54 9.51 3.52
N THR A 19 -25.49 8.93 2.93
CA THR A 19 -24.31 8.51 3.69
C THR A 19 -23.59 9.72 4.30
N MET A 20 -23.45 10.83 3.56
CA MET A 20 -22.90 12.08 4.10
C MET A 20 -23.78 12.69 5.20
N ILE A 21 -25.10 12.69 5.05
CA ILE A 21 -26.03 13.18 6.08
C ILE A 21 -25.95 12.33 7.35
N ASN A 22 -25.90 11.00 7.23
CA ASN A 22 -25.74 10.12 8.39
C ASN A 22 -24.39 10.34 9.09
N ALA A 23 -23.32 10.60 8.32
CA ALA A 23 -22.02 10.94 8.87
C ALA A 23 -22.05 12.27 9.64
N VAL A 24 -22.62 13.33 9.06
CA VAL A 24 -22.81 14.63 9.73
C VAL A 24 -23.67 14.48 10.98
N ALA A 25 -24.78 13.73 10.91
CA ALA A 25 -25.67 13.51 12.04
C ALA A 25 -24.97 12.82 13.23
N ASN A 26 -24.04 11.90 12.95
CA ASN A 26 -23.22 11.29 13.99
C ASN A 26 -22.23 12.30 14.60
N SER A 27 -21.65 13.20 13.80
CA SER A 27 -20.79 14.28 14.29
C SER A 27 -21.55 15.35 15.10
N VAL A 28 -22.87 15.50 14.95
CA VAL A 28 -23.64 16.49 15.73
C VAL A 28 -23.48 16.28 17.24
N PHE A 29 -23.31 15.04 17.70
CA PHE A 29 -23.14 14.75 19.13
C PHE A 29 -21.82 15.28 19.70
N SER A 30 -20.70 15.13 19.00
CA SER A 30 -19.41 15.67 19.44
C SER A 30 -19.43 17.21 19.43
N LEU A 31 -20.08 17.80 18.43
CA LEU A 31 -20.26 19.24 18.31
C LEU A 31 -21.13 19.84 19.40
N MET A 32 -22.18 19.13 19.82
CA MET A 32 -23.05 19.60 20.90
C MET A 32 -22.28 19.78 22.20
N TRP A 33 -21.35 18.88 22.52
CA TRP A 33 -20.49 19.00 23.70
C TRP A 33 -19.48 20.16 23.57
N ALA A 34 -18.86 20.31 22.39
CA ALA A 34 -17.93 21.41 22.14
C ALA A 34 -18.63 22.77 22.22
N LEU A 35 -19.82 22.91 21.63
CA LEU A 35 -20.65 24.10 21.72
C LEU A 35 -21.11 24.37 23.16
N SER A 36 -21.45 23.33 23.91
CA SER A 36 -21.81 23.46 25.32
C SER A 36 -20.66 24.03 26.16
N LEU A 37 -19.42 23.61 25.89
CA LEU A 37 -18.22 24.17 26.53
C LEU A 37 -17.99 25.64 26.16
N VAL A 38 -18.21 26.02 24.90
CA VAL A 38 -18.12 27.42 24.44
C VAL A 38 -19.18 28.28 25.14
N VAL A 39 -20.44 27.85 25.15
CA VAL A 39 -21.54 28.56 25.80
C VAL A 39 -21.31 28.67 27.31
N PHE A 40 -20.83 27.61 27.95
CA PHE A 40 -20.49 27.62 29.37
C PHE A 40 -19.39 28.65 29.67
N THR A 41 -18.35 28.73 28.84
CA THR A 41 -17.30 29.74 29.00
C THR A 41 -17.86 31.15 28.83
N MET A 42 -18.69 31.38 27.81
CA MET A 42 -19.35 32.68 27.61
C MET A 42 -20.25 33.06 28.80
N LEU A 43 -20.96 32.10 29.39
CA LEU A 43 -21.78 32.33 30.59
C LEU A 43 -20.93 32.77 31.79
N MET A 44 -19.80 32.12 32.02
CA MET A 44 -18.91 32.45 33.14
C MET A 44 -18.35 33.87 33.03
N PHE A 45 -17.82 34.25 31.86
CA PHE A 45 -17.29 35.60 31.64
C PHE A 45 -18.41 36.65 31.64
N SER A 46 -19.52 36.39 30.94
CA SER A 46 -20.68 37.28 30.90
C SER A 46 -21.20 37.62 32.29
N ALA A 47 -21.30 36.65 33.20
CA ALA A 47 -21.75 36.88 34.57
C ALA A 47 -20.84 37.86 35.34
N VAL A 48 -19.51 37.74 35.18
CA VAL A 48 -18.54 38.63 35.82
C VAL A 48 -18.65 40.05 35.27
N PHE A 49 -18.75 40.21 33.95
CA PHE A 49 -18.88 41.53 33.33
C PHE A 49 -20.22 42.18 33.61
N LEU A 50 -21.32 41.42 33.61
CA LEU A 50 -22.64 41.90 34.02
C LEU A 50 -22.63 42.41 35.45
N GLN A 51 -21.94 41.72 36.37
CA GLN A 51 -21.79 42.18 37.74
C GLN A 51 -21.03 43.52 37.81
N GLY A 52 -19.92 43.63 37.08
CA GLY A 52 -19.15 44.87 36.97
C GLY A 52 -19.96 46.03 36.37
N ALA A 53 -20.67 45.77 35.28
CA ALA A 53 -21.54 46.71 34.59
C ALA A 53 -22.65 47.23 35.50
N THR A 54 -23.35 46.33 36.21
CA THR A 54 -24.43 46.69 37.13
C THR A 54 -23.92 47.63 38.24
N VAL A 55 -22.76 47.32 38.82
CA VAL A 55 -22.15 48.16 39.86
C VAL A 55 -21.73 49.51 39.29
N TYR A 56 -21.14 49.54 38.10
CA TYR A 56 -20.72 50.78 37.45
C TYR A 56 -21.89 51.69 37.09
N ILE A 57 -22.94 51.13 36.47
CA ILE A 57 -24.17 51.86 36.11
C ILE A 57 -24.80 52.44 37.38
N THR A 58 -25.00 51.62 38.42
CA THR A 58 -25.66 52.06 39.66
C THR A 58 -24.91 53.21 40.34
N ARG A 59 -23.58 53.21 40.31
CA ARG A 59 -22.75 54.28 40.89
C ARG A 59 -22.79 55.57 40.09
N ASN A 60 -23.01 55.48 38.78
CA ASN A 60 -22.87 56.60 37.85
C ASN A 60 -24.21 57.11 37.26
N LEU A 61 -25.35 56.62 37.76
CA LEU A 61 -26.70 57.00 37.30
C LEU A 61 -26.95 58.52 37.24
N GLN A 62 -26.31 59.29 38.13
CA GLN A 62 -26.48 60.75 38.22
C GLN A 62 -25.27 61.54 37.70
N SER A 63 -24.27 60.87 37.11
CA SER A 63 -23.09 61.55 36.57
C SER A 63 -23.48 62.46 35.41
N THR A 64 -22.93 63.68 35.39
CA THR A 64 -23.12 64.66 34.31
C THR A 64 -21.98 64.62 33.28
N ASP A 65 -20.96 63.77 33.50
CA ASP A 65 -19.84 63.61 32.57
C ASP A 65 -20.31 62.91 31.28
N PRO A 66 -20.15 63.55 30.09
CA PRO A 66 -20.53 62.96 28.81
C PRO A 66 -19.92 61.58 28.54
N MET A 67 -18.66 61.38 28.93
CA MET A 67 -17.95 60.11 28.69
C MET A 67 -18.51 58.98 29.56
N VAL A 68 -18.82 59.30 30.82
CA VAL A 68 -19.46 58.35 31.74
C VAL A 68 -20.87 57.99 31.26
N HIS A 69 -21.60 58.96 30.71
CA HIS A 69 -22.93 58.72 30.16
C HIS A 69 -22.91 57.80 28.93
N GLU A 70 -21.94 57.97 28.02
CA GLU A 70 -21.72 57.08 26.88
C GLU A 70 -21.39 55.64 27.35
N ASN A 71 -20.50 55.50 28.34
CA ASN A 71 -20.15 54.20 28.91
C ASN A 71 -21.35 53.51 29.58
N VAL A 72 -22.18 54.27 30.32
CA VAL A 72 -23.41 53.73 30.94
C VAL A 72 -24.40 53.26 29.88
N ALA A 73 -24.60 54.03 28.80
CA ALA A 73 -25.49 53.63 27.70
C ALA A 73 -24.99 52.35 27.00
N PHE A 74 -23.69 52.25 26.76
CA PHE A 74 -23.08 51.04 26.18
C PHE A 74 -23.28 49.82 27.09
N LEU A 75 -23.03 49.96 28.39
CA LEU A 75 -23.19 48.86 29.34
C LEU A 75 -24.67 48.46 29.52
N ASP A 76 -25.61 49.39 29.43
CA ASP A 76 -27.05 49.08 29.46
C ASP A 76 -27.47 48.35 28.17
N GLU A 77 -26.96 48.74 27.01
CA GLU A 77 -27.26 48.04 25.75
C GLU A 77 -26.71 46.60 25.77
N PHE A 78 -25.43 46.42 26.10
CA PHE A 78 -24.71 45.15 25.90
C PHE A 78 -24.64 44.26 27.15
N PHE A 79 -24.89 44.81 28.35
CA PHE A 79 -24.79 44.10 29.63
C PHE A 79 -25.99 44.38 30.56
N HIS A 80 -27.21 44.63 30.07
CA HIS A 80 -28.40 44.72 30.94
C HIS A 80 -28.88 43.36 31.48
N SER A 81 -28.57 42.25 30.81
CA SER A 81 -29.03 40.92 31.20
C SER A 81 -27.99 39.84 30.90
N LEU A 82 -28.07 38.69 31.59
CA LEU A 82 -27.13 37.59 31.38
C LEU A 82 -27.18 37.02 29.94
N PRO A 83 -28.36 36.76 29.34
CA PRO A 83 -28.43 36.33 27.94
C PRO A 83 -27.86 37.37 26.97
N MET A 84 -28.11 38.66 27.21
CA MET A 84 -27.51 39.72 26.40
C MET A 84 -25.99 39.75 26.57
N GLY A 85 -25.47 39.64 27.78
CA GLY A 85 -24.03 39.58 28.01
C GLY A 85 -23.37 38.37 27.33
N VAL A 86 -24.06 37.21 27.28
CA VAL A 86 -23.59 36.05 26.51
C VAL A 86 -23.58 36.35 25.01
N LEU A 87 -24.62 37.02 24.50
CA LEU A 87 -24.67 37.48 23.11
C LEU A 87 -23.54 38.48 22.82
N THR A 88 -23.25 39.40 23.73
CA THR A 88 -22.15 40.37 23.62
C THR A 88 -20.80 39.69 23.56
N MET A 89 -20.56 38.67 24.40
CA MET A 89 -19.35 37.84 24.33
C MET A 89 -19.23 37.16 22.96
N PHE A 90 -20.32 36.58 22.45
CA PHE A 90 -20.35 36.00 21.11
C PHE A 90 -20.10 37.03 20.00
N MET A 91 -20.70 38.23 20.10
CA MET A 91 -20.52 39.33 19.14
C MET A 91 -19.09 39.84 19.13
N ALA A 92 -18.41 39.90 20.28
CA ALA A 92 -17.01 40.34 20.37
C ALA A 92 -16.05 39.40 19.64
N ILE A 93 -16.36 38.09 19.57
CA ILE A 93 -15.55 37.10 18.85
C ILE A 93 -15.92 37.03 17.37
N THR A 94 -17.20 37.13 17.04
CA THR A 94 -17.70 36.98 15.66
C THR A 94 -17.64 38.26 14.83
N GLY A 95 -17.26 39.39 15.43
CA GLY A 95 -17.15 40.69 14.76
C GLY A 95 -18.45 41.48 14.67
N GLY A 96 -19.42 41.19 15.55
CA GLY A 96 -20.65 41.97 15.69
C GLY A 96 -20.40 43.30 16.41
N VAL A 97 -19.78 43.24 17.59
CA VAL A 97 -19.33 44.41 18.35
C VAL A 97 -17.81 44.45 18.28
N ASN A 98 -17.23 45.62 18.06
CA ASN A 98 -15.79 45.76 18.06
C ASN A 98 -15.26 45.51 19.48
N TRP A 99 -14.40 44.49 19.64
CA TRP A 99 -13.86 44.13 20.94
C TRP A 99 -13.13 45.30 21.62
N TRP A 100 -12.55 46.23 20.84
CA TRP A 100 -11.91 47.43 21.38
C TRP A 100 -12.90 48.40 22.04
N GLU A 101 -14.12 48.52 21.49
CA GLU A 101 -15.16 49.39 22.06
C GLU A 101 -15.60 48.87 23.42
N ALA A 102 -15.75 47.55 23.56
CA ALA A 102 -16.03 46.91 24.85
C ALA A 102 -14.85 47.04 25.82
N GLU A 103 -13.62 46.78 25.38
CA GLU A 103 -12.41 46.86 26.22
C GLU A 103 -12.23 48.26 26.82
N ARG A 104 -12.41 49.32 26.03
CA ARG A 104 -12.30 50.72 26.48
C ARG A 104 -13.24 50.98 27.66
N VAL A 105 -14.50 50.57 27.54
CA VAL A 105 -15.52 50.79 28.58
C VAL A 105 -15.21 49.93 29.81
N LEU A 106 -14.75 48.70 29.64
CA LEU A 106 -14.39 47.81 30.74
C LEU A 106 -13.18 48.28 31.54
N LEU A 107 -12.19 48.91 30.89
CA LEU A 107 -11.04 49.54 31.56
C LEU A 107 -11.46 50.71 32.47
N ASP A 108 -12.49 51.46 32.08
CA ASP A 108 -13.06 52.55 32.89
C ASP A 108 -13.80 52.01 34.14
N ILE A 109 -14.36 50.78 34.08
CA ILE A 109 -14.87 50.10 35.28
C ILE A 109 -13.71 49.71 36.21
N GLY A 110 -12.62 49.22 35.63
CA GLY A 110 -11.36 48.96 36.33
C GLY A 110 -10.43 48.03 35.56
N LEU A 111 -9.13 48.18 35.79
CA LEU A 111 -8.07 47.46 35.07
C LEU A 111 -8.28 45.94 35.08
N GLN A 112 -8.76 45.36 36.18
CA GLN A 112 -9.01 43.92 36.26
C GLN A 112 -10.05 43.43 35.24
N TYR A 113 -11.03 44.25 34.86
CA TYR A 113 -12.06 43.87 33.90
C TYR A 113 -11.50 43.89 32.47
N GLY A 114 -10.70 44.91 32.11
CA GLY A 114 -10.02 44.94 30.80
C GLY A 114 -9.04 43.77 30.64
N VAL A 115 -8.17 43.52 31.63
CA VAL A 115 -7.25 42.36 31.59
C VAL A 115 -8.01 41.04 31.47
N LEU A 116 -9.13 40.88 32.17
CA LEU A 116 -9.96 39.68 32.08
C LEU A 116 -10.64 39.54 30.71
N PHE A 117 -11.06 40.64 30.08
CA PHE A 117 -11.69 40.64 28.77
C PHE A 117 -10.67 40.34 27.66
N LEU A 118 -9.49 40.93 27.73
CA LEU A 118 -8.37 40.59 26.85
C LEU A 118 -8.00 39.10 26.97
N PHE A 119 -7.98 38.56 28.19
CA PHE A 119 -7.77 37.13 28.42
C PHE A 119 -8.87 36.27 27.79
N TYR A 120 -10.14 36.67 27.91
CA TYR A 120 -11.27 36.01 27.24
C TYR A 120 -11.08 35.98 25.71
N ILE A 121 -10.77 37.13 25.09
CA ILE A 121 -10.51 37.23 23.65
C ILE A 121 -9.38 36.27 23.25
N ALA A 122 -8.26 36.28 23.97
CA ALA A 122 -7.13 35.40 23.69
C ALA A 122 -7.50 33.92 23.80
N VAL A 123 -8.21 33.50 24.85
CA VAL A 123 -8.64 32.10 25.04
C VAL A 123 -9.61 31.67 23.93
N MET A 124 -10.53 32.53 23.53
CA MET A 124 -11.49 32.22 22.47
C MET A 124 -10.81 32.01 21.12
N PHE A 125 -9.89 32.91 20.73
CA PHE A 125 -9.19 32.81 19.44
C PHE A 125 -8.08 31.75 19.41
N LEU A 126 -7.30 31.61 20.49
CA LEU A 126 -6.14 30.71 20.50
C LEU A 126 -6.50 29.28 20.88
N ALA A 127 -7.49 29.09 21.75
CA ALA A 127 -7.82 27.78 22.29
C ALA A 127 -9.20 27.30 21.81
N LEU A 128 -10.29 27.96 22.22
CA LEU A 128 -11.62 27.36 22.14
C LEU A 128 -12.13 27.18 20.70
N LEU A 129 -11.96 28.18 19.82
CA LEU A 129 -12.31 28.01 18.41
C LEU A 129 -11.45 26.93 17.74
N ASN A 130 -10.16 26.88 18.07
CA ASN A 130 -9.23 25.89 17.53
C ASN A 130 -9.52 24.46 18.04
N ILE A 131 -10.00 24.30 19.27
CA ILE A 131 -10.44 23.02 19.81
C ILE A 131 -11.68 22.53 19.06
N VAL A 132 -12.67 23.40 18.84
CA VAL A 132 -13.86 23.06 18.05
C VAL A 132 -13.46 22.62 16.65
N THR A 133 -12.62 23.40 15.96
CA THR A 133 -12.09 23.03 14.63
C THR A 133 -11.31 21.72 14.67
N GLY A 134 -10.50 21.48 15.72
CA GLY A 134 -9.76 20.25 15.92
C GLY A 134 -10.65 19.01 16.02
N ILE A 135 -11.77 19.11 16.76
CA ILE A 135 -12.76 18.02 16.89
C ILE A 135 -13.38 17.72 15.51
N PHE A 136 -13.80 18.73 14.77
CA PHE A 136 -14.34 18.54 13.41
C PHE A 136 -13.33 17.86 12.47
N VAL A 137 -12.07 18.26 12.52
CA VAL A 137 -11.01 17.66 11.69
C VAL A 137 -10.77 16.21 12.10
N ASN A 138 -10.74 15.93 13.40
CA ASN A 138 -10.56 14.57 13.91
C ASN A 138 -11.71 13.65 13.49
N ASP A 139 -12.96 14.10 13.64
CA ASP A 139 -14.14 13.33 13.22
C ASP A 139 -14.13 13.09 11.70
N ALA A 140 -13.73 14.07 10.89
CA ALA A 140 -13.59 13.91 9.44
C ALA A 140 -12.51 12.88 9.07
N VAL A 141 -11.39 12.88 9.80
CA VAL A 141 -10.32 11.88 9.64
C VAL A 141 -10.82 10.49 10.04
N GLU A 142 -11.55 10.38 11.16
CA GLU A 142 -12.11 9.10 11.63
C GLU A 142 -13.10 8.52 10.62
N ILE A 143 -14.01 9.33 10.06
CA ILE A 143 -14.93 8.89 9.01
C ILE A 143 -14.16 8.34 7.79
N SER A 144 -13.08 9.03 7.38
CA SER A 144 -12.25 8.57 6.26
C SER A 144 -11.49 7.27 6.54
N GLN A 145 -11.18 6.98 7.81
CA GLN A 145 -10.57 5.72 8.24
C GLN A 145 -11.62 4.62 8.29
N MET A 146 -12.81 4.92 8.80
CA MET A 146 -13.91 3.97 8.87
C MET A 146 -14.32 3.48 7.47
N ASP A 147 -14.32 4.34 6.45
CA ASP A 147 -14.56 3.92 5.07
C ASP A 147 -13.52 2.88 4.58
N ARG A 148 -12.25 3.03 4.96
CA ARG A 148 -11.20 2.04 4.63
C ARG A 148 -11.40 0.73 5.38
N ASP A 149 -11.72 0.79 6.67
CA ASP A 149 -11.98 -0.40 7.49
C ASP A 149 -13.21 -1.16 7.02
N ILE A 150 -14.27 -0.45 6.60
CA ILE A 150 -15.47 -1.05 6.01
C ILE A 150 -15.11 -1.78 4.72
N VAL A 151 -14.32 -1.15 3.83
CA VAL A 151 -13.85 -1.79 2.59
C VAL A 151 -12.98 -3.01 2.90
N MET A 152 -12.08 -2.92 3.87
CA MET A 152 -11.23 -4.05 4.28
C MET A 152 -12.05 -5.22 4.83
N ARG A 153 -13.03 -4.94 5.70
CA ARG A 153 -13.93 -5.96 6.25
C ARG A 153 -14.75 -6.63 5.17
N PHE A 154 -15.27 -5.85 4.22
CA PHE A 154 -16.04 -6.37 3.08
C PHE A 154 -15.20 -7.34 2.21
N GLU A 155 -13.95 -7.01 1.94
CA GLU A 155 -13.02 -7.91 1.22
C GLU A 155 -12.70 -9.17 2.03
N GLN A 156 -12.50 -9.05 3.35
CA GLN A 156 -12.30 -10.21 4.22
C GLN A 156 -13.52 -11.14 4.28
N ASP A 157 -14.72 -10.58 4.36
CA ASP A 157 -15.96 -11.36 4.41
C ASP A 157 -16.22 -12.07 3.08
N LYS A 158 -15.94 -11.42 1.94
CA LYS A 158 -15.92 -12.08 0.63
C LYS A 158 -14.93 -13.24 0.57
N LYS A 159 -13.73 -13.08 1.13
CA LYS A 159 -12.72 -14.15 1.19
C LYS A 159 -13.26 -15.34 1.98
N LYS A 160 -13.83 -15.11 3.16
CA LYS A 160 -14.44 -16.14 4.01
C LYS A 160 -15.60 -16.86 3.32
N GLN A 161 -16.51 -16.11 2.69
CA GLN A 161 -17.64 -16.70 1.96
C GLN A 161 -17.17 -17.60 0.82
N CYS A 162 -16.12 -17.20 0.10
CA CYS A 162 -15.58 -18.06 -0.95
C CYS A 162 -14.89 -19.31 -0.40
N VAL A 163 -14.14 -19.20 0.69
CA VAL A 163 -13.54 -20.37 1.37
C VAL A 163 -14.64 -21.34 1.79
N GLN A 164 -15.75 -20.83 2.33
CA GLN A 164 -16.89 -21.66 2.70
C GLN A 164 -17.53 -22.33 1.48
N CYS A 165 -17.71 -21.60 0.37
CA CYS A 165 -18.26 -22.15 -0.86
C CYS A 165 -17.35 -23.22 -1.48
N LEU A 166 -16.02 -23.04 -1.41
CA LEU A 166 -15.04 -24.04 -1.85
C LEU A 166 -15.07 -25.29 -0.97
N ARG A 167 -15.22 -25.16 0.35
CA ARG A 167 -15.40 -26.30 1.25
C ARG A 167 -16.68 -27.07 0.94
N THR A 168 -17.78 -26.37 0.66
CA THR A 168 -19.03 -27.02 0.24
C THR A 168 -18.84 -27.75 -1.09
N LEU A 169 -18.19 -27.12 -2.07
CA LEU A 169 -17.89 -27.74 -3.36
C LEU A 169 -16.99 -28.98 -3.22
N PHE A 170 -16.00 -28.96 -2.33
CA PHE A 170 -15.17 -30.13 -2.04
C PHE A 170 -16.03 -31.33 -1.63
N HIS A 171 -16.95 -31.14 -0.68
CA HIS A 171 -17.85 -32.19 -0.22
C HIS A 171 -18.85 -32.65 -1.29
N GLU A 172 -19.15 -31.83 -2.29
CA GLU A 172 -19.97 -32.23 -3.45
C GLU A 172 -19.18 -33.07 -4.47
N ILE A 173 -17.84 -32.95 -4.48
CA ILE A 173 -16.94 -33.71 -5.36
C ILE A 173 -16.52 -35.03 -4.71
N ASP A 174 -16.28 -35.05 -3.39
CA ASP A 174 -15.95 -36.24 -2.62
C ASP A 174 -17.18 -37.17 -2.49
N PHE A 175 -17.46 -37.93 -3.55
CA PHE A 175 -18.61 -38.84 -3.63
C PHE A 175 -18.54 -39.99 -2.62
N ASN A 176 -17.32 -40.40 -2.25
CA ASN A 176 -17.09 -41.56 -1.40
C ASN A 176 -16.97 -41.18 0.10
N GLY A 177 -16.77 -39.90 0.40
CA GLY A 177 -16.75 -39.33 1.75
C GLY A 177 -15.48 -39.67 2.55
N ASN A 178 -14.38 -40.02 1.87
CA ASN A 178 -13.11 -40.37 2.52
C ASN A 178 -12.27 -39.14 2.91
N GLY A 179 -12.74 -37.93 2.59
CA GLY A 179 -12.05 -36.68 2.90
C GLY A 179 -10.94 -36.31 1.92
N VAL A 180 -10.84 -37.00 0.78
CA VAL A 180 -9.91 -36.70 -0.31
C VAL A 180 -10.62 -36.75 -1.66
N VAL A 181 -10.25 -35.87 -2.57
CA VAL A 181 -10.79 -35.84 -3.94
C VAL A 181 -9.76 -36.43 -4.90
N THR A 182 -10.11 -37.51 -5.57
CA THR A 182 -9.28 -38.10 -6.63
C THR A 182 -9.49 -37.41 -7.98
N PHE A 183 -8.53 -37.57 -8.90
CA PHE A 183 -8.65 -36.99 -10.25
C PHE A 183 -9.91 -37.46 -10.98
N ASP A 184 -10.30 -38.72 -10.81
CA ASP A 184 -11.48 -39.28 -11.46
C ASP A 184 -12.78 -38.65 -10.92
N GLU A 185 -12.86 -38.40 -9.61
CA GLU A 185 -14.00 -37.72 -8.97
C GLU A 185 -14.09 -36.26 -9.41
N PHE A 186 -12.95 -35.56 -9.42
CA PHE A 186 -12.87 -34.18 -9.90
C PHE A 186 -13.30 -34.06 -11.37
N LYS A 187 -12.80 -34.95 -12.23
CA LYS A 187 -13.16 -35.01 -13.66
C LYS A 187 -14.63 -35.36 -13.86
N ALA A 188 -15.15 -36.34 -13.10
CA ALA A 188 -16.55 -36.73 -13.17
C ALA A 188 -17.47 -35.58 -12.80
N HIS A 189 -17.14 -34.83 -11.74
CA HIS A 189 -17.91 -33.66 -11.32
C HIS A 189 -17.91 -32.55 -12.39
N LEU A 190 -16.76 -32.26 -13.02
CA LEU A 190 -16.66 -31.28 -14.11
C LEU A 190 -17.46 -31.68 -15.36
N VAL A 191 -17.52 -32.97 -15.68
CA VAL A 191 -18.31 -33.48 -16.81
C VAL A 191 -19.82 -33.43 -16.50
N GLN A 192 -20.22 -33.74 -15.27
CA GLN A 192 -21.62 -33.81 -14.87
C GLN A 192 -22.27 -32.45 -14.62
N ASN A 193 -21.57 -31.55 -13.91
CA ASN A 193 -22.10 -30.26 -13.47
C ASN A 193 -21.56 -29.07 -14.30
N GLY A 194 -20.56 -29.32 -15.14
CA GLY A 194 -19.88 -28.30 -15.93
C GLY A 194 -18.92 -27.43 -15.10
N PRO A 195 -18.09 -26.59 -15.77
CA PRO A 195 -17.14 -25.71 -15.09
C PRO A 195 -17.80 -24.49 -14.43
N GLY A 196 -19.13 -24.32 -14.54
CA GLY A 196 -19.84 -23.10 -14.18
C GLY A 196 -19.67 -22.68 -12.71
N ILE A 197 -19.56 -23.65 -11.79
CA ILE A 197 -19.36 -23.36 -10.37
C ILE A 197 -17.95 -22.80 -10.09
N PHE A 198 -16.94 -23.30 -10.79
CA PHE A 198 -15.57 -22.79 -10.73
C PHE A 198 -15.49 -21.39 -11.37
N SER A 199 -16.14 -21.17 -12.51
CA SER A 199 -16.24 -19.85 -13.13
C SER A 199 -16.95 -18.82 -12.25
N TYR A 200 -18.01 -19.24 -11.54
CA TYR A 200 -18.70 -18.39 -10.55
C TYR A 200 -17.78 -18.01 -9.38
N LEU A 201 -16.90 -18.92 -8.98
CA LEU A 201 -15.88 -18.68 -7.97
C LEU A 201 -14.68 -17.87 -8.50
N GLY A 202 -14.61 -17.58 -9.81
CA GLY A 202 -13.55 -16.81 -10.45
C GLY A 202 -12.35 -17.66 -10.90
N LEU A 203 -12.57 -18.95 -11.14
CA LEU A 203 -11.59 -19.89 -11.66
C LEU A 203 -11.93 -20.25 -13.11
N GLU A 204 -11.00 -20.02 -14.02
CA GLU A 204 -11.13 -20.47 -15.41
C GLU A 204 -10.58 -21.89 -15.54
N VAL A 205 -11.48 -22.87 -15.63
CA VAL A 205 -11.14 -24.28 -15.81
C VAL A 205 -11.21 -24.62 -17.30
N TRP A 206 -10.06 -24.61 -17.97
CA TRP A 206 -9.92 -25.01 -19.38
C TRP A 206 -9.59 -26.49 -19.54
N ASP A 207 -8.84 -27.05 -18.58
CA ASP A 207 -8.45 -28.45 -18.54
C ASP A 207 -8.47 -28.96 -17.10
N ALA A 208 -9.25 -30.00 -16.85
CA ALA A 208 -9.38 -30.64 -15.54
C ALA A 208 -8.03 -31.19 -15.04
N PHE A 209 -7.20 -31.72 -15.95
CA PHE A 209 -5.91 -32.31 -15.58
C PHE A 209 -4.93 -31.25 -15.05
N HIS A 210 -4.73 -30.17 -15.80
CA HIS A 210 -3.82 -29.11 -15.41
C HIS A 210 -4.29 -28.36 -14.17
N VAL A 211 -5.61 -28.21 -13.96
CA VAL A 211 -6.13 -27.61 -12.72
C VAL A 211 -5.89 -28.54 -11.54
N PHE A 212 -6.18 -29.83 -11.68
CA PHE A 212 -5.95 -30.80 -10.60
C PHE A 212 -4.46 -30.89 -10.22
N GLU A 213 -3.57 -30.99 -11.21
CA GLU A 213 -2.11 -30.99 -11.00
C GLU A 213 -1.61 -29.68 -10.36
N ALA A 214 -2.25 -28.54 -10.66
CA ALA A 214 -1.91 -27.27 -10.02
C ALA A 214 -2.43 -27.13 -8.58
N LEU A 215 -3.40 -27.94 -8.18
CA LEU A 215 -3.92 -28.01 -6.81
C LEU A 215 -3.13 -29.03 -5.96
N ASP A 216 -2.64 -30.11 -6.57
CA ASP A 216 -1.89 -31.20 -5.94
C ASP A 216 -0.45 -30.76 -5.62
N ALA A 217 -0.27 -30.15 -4.45
CA ALA A 217 1.00 -29.57 -4.04
C ALA A 217 2.04 -30.63 -3.66
N ASP A 218 1.60 -31.79 -3.14
CA ASP A 218 2.47 -32.87 -2.66
C ASP A 218 2.70 -33.97 -3.70
N GLY A 219 1.95 -33.97 -4.80
CA GLY A 219 2.06 -34.94 -5.90
C GLY A 219 1.45 -36.30 -5.57
N SER A 220 0.59 -36.37 -4.55
CA SER A 220 -0.07 -37.60 -4.08
C SER A 220 -1.15 -38.10 -5.03
N ARG A 221 -1.55 -37.28 -6.03
CA ARG A 221 -2.68 -37.50 -6.94
C ARG A 221 -4.03 -37.56 -6.25
N GLN A 222 -4.11 -37.01 -5.04
CA GLN A 222 -5.32 -36.84 -4.25
C GLN A 222 -5.29 -35.42 -3.69
N LEU A 223 -6.45 -34.78 -3.57
CA LEU A 223 -6.55 -33.45 -2.98
C LEU A 223 -7.24 -33.56 -1.64
N ASP A 224 -6.58 -33.15 -0.57
CA ASP A 224 -7.27 -32.91 0.69
C ASP A 224 -8.07 -31.59 0.66
N VAL A 225 -8.91 -31.38 1.69
CA VAL A 225 -9.78 -30.19 1.79
C VAL A 225 -8.97 -28.90 1.76
N ASP A 226 -7.82 -28.86 2.43
CA ASP A 226 -7.04 -27.65 2.60
C ASP A 226 -6.22 -27.39 1.33
N GLU A 227 -5.65 -28.41 0.68
CA GLU A 227 -5.03 -28.32 -0.65
C GLU A 227 -6.01 -27.81 -1.72
N PHE A 228 -7.22 -28.37 -1.76
CA PHE A 228 -8.25 -27.94 -2.69
C PHE A 228 -8.65 -26.48 -2.48
N VAL A 229 -8.91 -26.09 -1.22
CA VAL A 229 -9.36 -24.74 -0.88
C VAL A 229 -8.25 -23.72 -1.10
N ASP A 230 -7.06 -23.95 -0.57
CA ASP A 230 -5.94 -23.02 -0.68
C ASP A 230 -5.44 -22.92 -2.11
N GLY A 231 -5.34 -24.04 -2.83
CA GLY A 231 -5.00 -24.07 -4.24
C GLY A 231 -6.02 -23.31 -5.10
N CYS A 232 -7.32 -23.50 -4.87
CA CYS A 232 -8.37 -22.73 -5.54
C CYS A 232 -8.29 -21.24 -5.21
N MET A 233 -8.02 -20.88 -3.95
CA MET A 233 -7.85 -19.49 -3.54
C MET A 233 -6.63 -18.83 -4.18
N GLN A 234 -5.56 -19.58 -4.42
CA GLN A 234 -4.34 -19.11 -5.07
C GLN A 234 -4.54 -18.95 -6.58
N LEU A 235 -5.26 -19.87 -7.23
CA LEU A 235 -5.57 -19.81 -8.65
C LEU A 235 -6.55 -18.67 -9.01
N ARG A 236 -7.43 -18.29 -8.06
CA ARG A 236 -8.47 -17.25 -8.19
C ARG A 236 -7.93 -15.80 -8.17
N GLY A 237 -6.61 -15.59 -8.03
CA GLY A 237 -6.02 -14.28 -7.77
C GLY A 237 -5.14 -13.68 -8.88
N GLN A 238 -5.18 -12.34 -9.00
CA GLN A 238 -4.16 -11.50 -9.66
C GLN A 238 -2.77 -11.56 -8.97
N ALA A 239 -2.64 -12.31 -7.86
CA ALA A 239 -1.38 -12.59 -7.17
C ALA A 239 -0.31 -13.18 -8.12
N LYS A 240 -0.75 -13.89 -9.17
CA LYS A 240 0.11 -14.32 -10.29
C LYS A 240 0.97 -13.19 -10.85
N THR A 241 0.54 -11.93 -10.86
CA THR A 241 1.34 -10.85 -11.48
C THR A 241 2.63 -10.57 -10.71
N ILE A 242 2.60 -10.57 -9.38
CA ILE A 242 3.79 -10.29 -8.56
C ILE A 242 4.72 -11.50 -8.54
N ASP A 243 4.18 -12.70 -8.37
CA ASP A 243 4.97 -13.93 -8.34
C ASP A 243 5.56 -14.25 -9.72
N MET A 244 4.81 -14.02 -10.80
CA MET A 244 5.30 -14.18 -12.18
C MET A 244 6.35 -13.12 -12.53
N VAL A 245 6.19 -11.86 -12.08
CA VAL A 245 7.25 -10.84 -12.22
C VAL A 245 8.50 -11.21 -11.42
N THR A 246 8.34 -11.84 -10.26
CA THR A 246 9.45 -12.32 -9.42
C THR A 246 10.17 -13.49 -10.10
N LEU A 247 9.44 -14.50 -10.57
CA LEU A 247 9.96 -15.62 -11.36
C LEU A 247 10.65 -15.15 -12.65
N MET A 248 10.08 -14.19 -13.37
CA MET A 248 10.71 -13.61 -14.56
C MET A 248 12.03 -12.90 -14.22
N ARG A 249 12.09 -12.20 -13.08
CA ARG A 249 13.34 -11.57 -12.60
C ARG A 249 14.38 -12.61 -12.21
N GLU A 250 14.00 -13.67 -11.51
CA GLU A 250 14.91 -14.74 -11.12
C GLU A 250 15.41 -15.54 -12.32
N SER A 251 14.53 -15.90 -13.24
CA SER A 251 14.88 -16.53 -14.52
C SER A 251 15.87 -15.67 -15.32
N LYS A 252 15.64 -14.35 -15.40
CA LYS A 252 16.57 -13.40 -16.04
C LYS A 252 17.91 -13.32 -15.32
N ARG A 253 17.93 -13.34 -13.99
CA ARG A 253 19.18 -13.39 -13.20
C ARG A 253 19.93 -14.69 -13.48
N MET A 254 19.24 -15.82 -13.49
CA MET A 254 19.81 -17.14 -13.74
C MET A 254 20.40 -17.25 -15.15
N MET A 255 19.71 -16.75 -16.18
CA MET A 255 20.24 -16.66 -17.56
C MET A 255 21.50 -15.81 -17.65
N ASN A 256 21.56 -14.69 -16.93
CA ASN A 256 22.75 -13.83 -16.89
C ASN A 256 23.93 -14.53 -16.18
N HIS A 257 23.67 -15.25 -15.09
CA HIS A 257 24.68 -16.06 -14.41
C HIS A 257 25.21 -17.18 -15.32
N MET A 258 24.30 -17.91 -15.99
CA MET A 258 24.65 -18.96 -16.94
C MET A 258 25.52 -18.41 -18.08
N SER A 259 25.15 -17.27 -18.65
CA SER A 259 25.92 -16.61 -19.73
C SER A 259 27.32 -16.21 -19.30
N ARG A 260 27.47 -15.70 -18.07
CA ARG A 260 28.78 -15.34 -17.50
C ARG A 260 29.64 -16.58 -17.23
N ALA A 261 29.05 -17.62 -16.65
CA ALA A 261 29.73 -18.89 -16.40
C ALA A 261 30.20 -19.50 -17.72
N ASN A 262 29.35 -19.54 -18.74
CA ASN A 262 29.70 -20.08 -20.05
C ASN A 262 30.87 -19.32 -20.69
N ARG A 263 30.89 -17.98 -20.57
CA ARG A 263 32.00 -17.15 -21.07
C ARG A 263 33.31 -17.42 -20.32
N GLN A 264 33.25 -17.64 -19.01
CA GLN A 264 34.41 -18.06 -18.22
C GLN A 264 34.91 -19.46 -18.62
N THR A 265 33.99 -20.38 -18.93
CA THR A 265 34.35 -21.71 -19.42
C THR A 265 35.05 -21.63 -20.78
N CYS A 266 34.52 -20.85 -21.73
CA CYS A 266 35.17 -20.65 -23.05
C CYS A 266 36.59 -20.06 -22.92
N THR A 267 36.77 -19.02 -22.11
CA THR A 267 38.09 -18.41 -21.91
C THR A 267 39.09 -19.37 -21.25
N LYS A 268 38.64 -20.20 -20.31
CA LYS A 268 39.48 -21.27 -19.73
C LYS A 268 39.86 -22.32 -20.76
N ILE A 269 38.92 -22.74 -21.62
CA ILE A 269 39.17 -23.71 -22.71
C ILE A 269 40.18 -23.15 -23.72
N GLU A 270 40.04 -21.88 -24.10
CA GLU A 270 41.00 -21.19 -24.98
C GLU A 270 42.39 -21.11 -24.33
N GLY A 271 42.45 -20.80 -23.03
CA GLY A 271 43.68 -20.82 -22.24
C GLY A 271 44.34 -22.20 -22.24
N LEU A 272 43.57 -23.26 -21.98
CA LEU A 272 44.05 -24.65 -21.98
C LEU A 272 44.58 -25.06 -23.36
N ASN A 273 43.88 -24.70 -24.43
CA ASN A 273 44.32 -24.95 -25.80
C ASN A 273 45.63 -24.21 -26.14
N SER A 274 45.82 -22.99 -25.64
CA SER A 274 47.07 -22.24 -25.84
C SER A 274 48.25 -22.85 -25.07
N LEU A 275 48.02 -23.35 -23.85
CA LEU A 275 49.02 -24.10 -23.09
C LEU A 275 49.41 -25.40 -23.79
N LEU A 276 48.42 -26.16 -24.29
CA LEU A 276 48.63 -27.41 -24.99
C LEU A 276 49.45 -27.20 -26.28
N LYS A 277 49.15 -26.13 -27.04
CA LYS A 277 49.97 -25.71 -28.19
C LYS A 277 51.41 -25.34 -27.80
N THR A 278 51.60 -24.73 -26.62
CA THR A 278 52.92 -24.33 -26.12
C THR A 278 53.75 -25.56 -25.72
N ILE A 279 53.14 -26.52 -25.04
CA ILE A 279 53.76 -27.80 -24.66
C ILE A 279 54.17 -28.58 -25.91
N MET A 280 53.28 -28.71 -26.90
CA MET A 280 53.58 -29.38 -28.17
C MET A 280 54.76 -28.73 -28.93
N ARG A 281 54.92 -27.40 -28.83
CA ARG A 281 56.08 -26.70 -29.41
C ARG A 281 57.37 -26.97 -28.64
N MET A 282 57.31 -27.07 -27.31
CA MET A 282 58.48 -27.40 -26.47
C MET A 282 58.96 -28.84 -26.70
N ASP A 283 58.05 -29.79 -26.91
CA ASP A 283 58.40 -31.19 -27.17
C ASP A 283 59.16 -31.35 -28.51
N ARG A 284 58.75 -30.59 -29.53
CA ARG A 284 59.43 -30.50 -30.82
C ARG A 284 60.86 -29.95 -30.71
N THR A 285 61.09 -28.95 -29.84
CA THR A 285 62.44 -28.41 -29.61
C THR A 285 63.34 -29.33 -28.77
N THR A 286 62.74 -30.20 -27.96
CA THR A 286 63.48 -31.17 -27.13
C THR A 286 63.94 -32.35 -27.98
N SER A 287 63.12 -32.81 -28.92
CA SER A 287 63.50 -33.81 -29.93
C SER A 287 64.72 -33.36 -30.77
N ILE A 288 64.71 -32.11 -31.27
CA ILE A 288 65.82 -31.56 -32.08
C ILE A 288 67.14 -31.46 -31.29
N ARG A 289 67.08 -31.13 -29.98
CA ARG A 289 68.28 -31.10 -29.11
C ARG A 289 68.85 -32.48 -28.84
N THR A 290 68.01 -33.51 -28.82
CA THR A 290 68.46 -34.89 -28.57
C THR A 290 69.10 -35.50 -29.84
N GLU A 291 68.61 -35.12 -31.03
CA GLU A 291 69.23 -35.48 -32.31
C GLU A 291 70.56 -34.74 -32.54
N GLN A 292 70.65 -33.44 -32.22
CA GLN A 292 71.93 -32.71 -32.32
C GLN A 292 72.99 -33.19 -31.32
N SER A 293 72.60 -33.56 -30.10
CA SER A 293 73.54 -34.14 -29.12
C SER A 293 74.03 -35.54 -29.51
N SER A 294 73.29 -36.27 -30.35
CA SER A 294 73.69 -37.60 -30.84
C SER A 294 74.58 -37.52 -32.08
N ALA A 295 74.52 -36.41 -32.83
CA ALA A 295 75.31 -36.18 -34.03
C ALA A 295 76.74 -35.66 -33.76
N GLU A 296 77.04 -35.14 -32.57
CA GLU A 296 78.39 -34.63 -32.23
C GLU A 296 79.40 -35.72 -31.80
N HIS A 297 79.00 -37.00 -31.73
CA HIS A 297 79.88 -38.08 -31.26
C HIS A 297 80.48 -38.99 -32.36
N TYR A 298 80.24 -38.75 -33.65
CA TYR A 298 80.88 -39.54 -34.72
C TYR A 298 81.42 -38.64 -35.83
N SER A 299 82.74 -38.51 -35.86
CA SER A 299 83.51 -37.97 -36.99
C SER A 299 84.61 -38.99 -37.34
N PRO A 300 84.66 -39.52 -38.57
CA PRO A 300 85.88 -40.10 -39.10
C PRO A 300 86.38 -39.35 -40.34
N MET A 301 87.70 -39.19 -40.37
CA MET A 301 88.49 -38.78 -41.53
C MET A 301 88.52 -39.90 -42.59
N MET A 302 88.55 -39.48 -43.88
CA MET A 302 89.14 -40.18 -45.04
C MET A 302 88.46 -41.51 -45.46
N GLU A 303 88.32 -41.94 -46.71
CA GLU A 303 88.83 -41.56 -48.03
C GLU A 303 88.10 -42.45 -49.08
N GLN A 304 88.15 -42.01 -50.35
CA GLN A 304 87.62 -42.57 -51.61
C GLN A 304 87.24 -44.07 -51.71
N ALA A 305 86.12 -44.37 -52.40
CA ALA A 305 86.09 -45.09 -53.70
C ALA A 305 84.68 -45.59 -54.08
N ASP A 306 84.24 -45.20 -55.29
CA ASP A 306 83.67 -46.00 -56.39
C ASP A 306 82.47 -46.97 -56.22
N ARG A 307 81.56 -46.86 -57.21
CA ARG A 307 80.61 -47.86 -57.77
C ARG A 307 79.40 -48.38 -56.97
N ASP A 308 78.20 -48.00 -57.43
CA ASP A 308 77.23 -48.85 -58.18
C ASP A 308 75.75 -48.40 -57.96
N GLU A 309 75.03 -48.29 -59.07
CA GLU A 309 73.55 -48.25 -59.22
C GLU A 309 72.91 -49.60 -58.78
N PRO A 310 71.56 -49.82 -58.76
CA PRO A 310 70.37 -48.94 -58.92
C PRO A 310 69.18 -49.23 -57.92
N VAL A 311 68.17 -48.32 -57.88
CA VAL A 311 66.66 -48.44 -58.03
C VAL A 311 65.93 -49.73 -57.50
N PRO A 312 64.59 -49.81 -57.13
CA PRO A 312 63.44 -48.87 -57.16
C PRO A 312 62.43 -48.86 -55.95
N ALA A 313 61.55 -47.85 -56.00
CA ALA A 313 60.08 -47.84 -55.84
C ALA A 313 59.35 -48.56 -54.68
N ALA A 314 58.42 -47.83 -54.03
CA ALA A 314 56.98 -47.99 -54.29
C ALA A 314 56.16 -46.82 -53.70
N PRO A 315 55.17 -46.28 -54.44
CA PRO A 315 54.24 -45.24 -53.98
C PRO A 315 53.01 -45.86 -53.32
N VAL A 316 52.10 -45.06 -52.74
CA VAL A 316 50.63 -45.10 -52.99
C VAL A 316 49.81 -44.21 -52.01
N LYS A 317 49.11 -43.27 -52.66
CA LYS A 317 47.74 -42.73 -52.45
C LYS A 317 47.36 -41.91 -51.20
N GLU A 318 47.16 -40.63 -51.50
CA GLU A 318 46.04 -39.79 -51.04
C GLU A 318 44.69 -40.51 -51.11
N ILE A 319 43.89 -40.32 -50.08
CA ILE A 319 42.43 -40.43 -50.13
C ILE A 319 41.86 -39.20 -49.42
N ASP A 320 41.30 -38.30 -50.22
CA ASP A 320 40.37 -37.26 -49.80
C ASP A 320 39.06 -37.90 -49.30
N PHE A 321 38.49 -37.32 -48.25
CA PHE A 321 37.07 -37.46 -47.93
C PHE A 321 36.48 -36.08 -47.64
N GLU A 322 35.66 -35.61 -48.58
CA GLU A 322 34.55 -34.69 -48.33
C GLU A 322 33.53 -35.38 -47.41
N ILE A 323 33.11 -34.71 -46.32
CA ILE A 323 31.76 -34.12 -46.09
C ILE A 323 31.93 -33.02 -45.03
#